data_AF-A0A4P6JPV8-F1
#
_entry.id   AF-A0A4P6JPV8-F1
#
_cell.length_a   1.000
_cell.length_b   1.000
_cell.length_c   1.000
_cell.angle_alpha   90.00
_cell.angle_beta   90.00
_cell.angle_gamma   90.00
#
_symmetry.space_group_name_H-M   'P 1'
#
loop_
_entity.id
_entity.type
_entity.pdbx_description
1 polymer ?
#
loop_
_entity_poly.entity_id
_entity_poly.type
_entity_poly.pdbx_seq_one_letter_code
_entity_poly.pdbx_strand_id
1 'polypeptide(L)' 'MPPEENEKKQQFNVYLPPELIREVKHTAVDQGISLSVFVEQALRAYVQQLQQPHLRGKGGSAC' A
#
# COMPACT_ATOMS: atom_id res chain seq x y z
N MET A 1 14.34 31.94 3.60
CA MET A 1 13.98 30.55 3.96
C MET A 1 13.18 30.02 2.78
N PRO A 2 13.64 28.96 2.08
CA PRO A 2 12.82 28.37 1.02
C PRO A 2 11.58 27.75 1.67
N PRO A 3 10.39 27.82 1.03
CA PRO A 3 9.22 27.13 1.53
C PRO A 3 9.52 25.63 1.47
N GLU A 4 9.43 24.97 2.60
CA GLU A 4 9.48 23.52 2.69
C GLU A 4 8.42 22.95 1.74
N GLU A 5 8.88 22.23 0.71
CA GLU A 5 8.04 21.52 -0.23
C GLU A 5 7.37 20.39 0.54
N ASN A 6 6.26 20.74 1.22
CA ASN A 6 5.38 19.80 1.89
C ASN A 6 4.78 18.94 0.77
N GLU A 7 5.44 17.82 0.49
CA GLU A 7 5.10 16.85 -0.55
C GLU A 7 3.58 16.69 -0.57
N LYS A 8 2.95 17.23 -1.62
CA LYS A 8 1.51 17.42 -1.68
C LYS A 8 0.82 16.07 -1.63
N LYS A 9 0.47 15.60 -0.44
CA LYS A 9 -0.34 14.40 -0.24
C LYS A 9 -1.71 14.69 -0.87
N GLN A 10 -1.96 14.08 -2.02
CA GLN A 10 -3.23 14.15 -2.71
C GLN A 10 -4.25 13.27 -1.97
N GLN A 11 -5.46 13.76 -1.75
CA GLN A 11 -6.54 12.94 -1.19
C GLN A 11 -6.96 11.86 -2.20
N PHE A 12 -7.03 10.61 -1.73
CA PHE A 12 -7.43 9.45 -2.51
C PHE A 12 -8.63 8.79 -1.83
N ASN A 13 -9.81 8.99 -2.40
CA ASN A 13 -11.07 8.46 -1.86
C ASN A 13 -11.44 7.15 -2.57
N VAL A 14 -11.71 6.10 -1.80
CA VAL A 14 -12.16 4.80 -2.31
C VAL A 14 -13.33 4.30 -1.48
N TYR A 15 -14.20 3.52 -2.13
CA TYR A 15 -15.32 2.86 -1.47
C TYR A 15 -14.93 1.43 -1.12
N LEU A 16 -15.03 1.11 0.17
CA LEU A 16 -14.76 -0.22 0.72
C LEU A 16 -15.99 -0.71 1.48
N PRO A 17 -16.15 -2.04 1.64
CA PRO A 17 -17.17 -2.60 2.52
C PRO A 17 -17.03 -2.05 3.95
N PRO A 18 -18.13 -1.83 4.67
CA PRO A 18 -18.10 -1.23 6.01
C PRO A 18 -17.34 -2.09 7.02
N GLU A 19 -17.38 -3.41 6.86
CA GLU A 19 -16.64 -4.35 7.73
C GLU A 19 -15.13 -4.19 7.54
N LEU A 20 -14.67 -4.13 6.29
CA LEU A 20 -13.26 -3.92 5.97
C LEU A 20 -12.76 -2.57 6.52
N ILE A 21 -13.56 -1.50 6.43
CA ILE A 21 -13.19 -0.19 7.00
C ILE A 21 -12.95 -0.30 8.51
N ARG A 22 -13.76 -1.09 9.23
CA ARG A 22 -13.59 -1.29 10.67
C ARG A 22 -12.29 -2.04 10.95
N GLU A 23 -12.04 -3.14 10.25
CA GLU A 23 -10.81 -3.94 10.43
C GLU A 23 -9.55 -3.14 10.15
N VAL A 24 -9.53 -2.37 9.05
CA VAL A 24 -8.39 -1.52 8.67
C VAL A 24 -8.14 -0.45 9.74
N LYS A 25 -9.19 0.19 10.27
CA LYS A 25 -9.04 1.20 11.33
C LYS A 25 -8.51 0.60 12.62
N HIS A 26 -9.04 -0.54 13.05
CA HIS A 26 -8.59 -1.23 14.25
C HIS A 26 -7.10 -1.58 14.11
N THR A 27 -6.72 -2.21 13.00
CA THR A 27 -5.34 -2.59 12.72
C THR A 27 -4.38 -1.39 12.73
N ALA A 28 -4.78 -0.26 12.15
CA ALA A 28 -3.97 0.96 12.18
C ALA A 28 -3.75 1.48 13.61
N VAL A 29 -4.79 1.45 14.45
CA VAL A 29 -4.71 1.82 15.88
C VAL A 29 -3.85 0.83 16.66
N ASP A 30 -4.02 -0.48 16.44
CA ASP A 30 -3.24 -1.54 17.09
C ASP A 30 -1.74 -1.42 16.78
N GLN A 31 -1.40 -0.98 15.56
CA GLN A 31 -0.01 -0.72 15.17
C GLN A 31 0.50 0.67 15.56
N GLY A 32 -0.34 1.52 16.15
CA GLY A 32 0.04 2.89 16.54
C GLY A 32 0.35 3.81 15.36
N ILE A 33 -0.18 3.53 14.16
CA ILE A 33 0.05 4.31 12.95
C ILE A 33 -1.24 4.96 12.43
N SER A 34 -1.11 6.01 11.64
CA SER A 34 -2.26 6.63 10.98
C SER A 34 -2.83 5.73 9.88
N LEU A 35 -4.14 5.80 9.66
CA LEU A 35 -4.85 5.05 8.61
C LEU A 35 -4.21 5.23 7.23
N SER A 36 -3.80 6.45 6.87
CA SER A 36 -3.12 6.72 5.60
C SER A 36 -1.79 5.98 5.47
N VAL A 37 -1.03 5.85 6.56
CA VAL A 37 0.26 5.13 6.57
C VAL A 37 0.02 3.63 6.43
N PHE A 38 -0.99 3.10 7.13
CA PHE A 38 -1.38 1.69 7.01
C PHE A 38 -1.80 1.34 5.57
N VAL A 39 -2.70 2.15 4.98
CA VAL A 39 -3.19 1.96 3.62
C VAL A 39 -2.05 2.13 2.61
N GLU A 40 -1.17 3.11 2.79
CA GLU A 40 -0.01 3.30 1.92
C GLU A 40 0.89 2.06 1.91
N GLN A 41 1.24 1.52 3.07
CA GLN A 41 2.07 0.32 3.17
C GLN A 41 1.40 -0.90 2.52
N ALA A 42 0.11 -1.12 2.79
CA ALA A 42 -0.64 -2.21 2.21
C ALA A 42 -0.71 -2.12 0.67
N LEU A 43 -1.01 -0.92 0.14
CA LEU A 43 -1.05 -0.67 -1.30
C LEU A 43 0.33 -0.81 -1.94
N ARG A 44 1.39 -0.28 -1.34
CA ARG A 44 2.77 -0.43 -1.85
C ARG A 44 3.19 -1.90 -1.90
N ALA A 45 2.94 -2.66 -0.84
CA ALA A 45 3.24 -4.09 -0.80
C ALA A 45 2.46 -4.86 -1.88
N TYR A 46 1.18 -4.55 -2.04
CA TYR A 46 0.33 -5.19 -3.05
C TYR A 46 0.78 -4.85 -4.48
N VAL A 47 1.07 -3.58 -4.77
CA VAL A 47 1.60 -3.15 -6.08
C VAL A 47 2.96 -3.78 -6.33
N GLN A 48 3.86 -3.83 -5.34
CA GLN A 48 5.17 -4.49 -5.48
C GLN A 48 5.01 -5.99 -5.80
N GLN A 49 4.05 -6.67 -5.16
CA GLN A 49 3.74 -8.07 -5.47
C GLN A 49 3.22 -8.23 -6.91
N LEU A 50 2.36 -7.32 -7.37
CA LEU A 50 1.88 -7.30 -8.76
C LEU A 50 2.98 -6.95 -9.76
N GLN A 51 3.95 -6.11 -9.36
CA GLN A 51 5.13 -5.70 -10.13
C GLN A 51 6.28 -6.71 -10.07
N GLN A 52 6.18 -7.77 -9.26
CA GLN A 52 7.03 -8.95 -9.31
C GLN A 52 6.42 -10.13 -10.10
N PRO A 53 5.92 -9.98 -11.35
CA PRO A 53 5.63 -11.14 -12.19
C PRO A 53 6.93 -11.77 -12.77
N HIS A 54 8.10 -11.23 -12.45
CA HIS A 54 9.38 -11.52 -13.14
C HIS A 54 10.09 -12.82 -12.75
N LEU A 55 9.49 -13.69 -11.93
CA LEU A 55 10.04 -15.05 -11.71
C LEU A 55 9.10 -16.17 -12.17
N ARG A 56 7.92 -15.87 -12.74
CA ARG A 56 6.99 -16.90 -13.23
C ARG A 56 7.11 -17.18 -14.73
N GLY A 57 8.34 -17.15 -15.24
CA GLY A 57 8.64 -17.30 -16.67
C GLY A 57 10.09 -17.68 -17.01
N LYS A 58 10.70 -18.60 -16.25
CA LYS A 58 11.83 -19.39 -16.78
C LYS A 58 11.66 -20.86 -16.38
N GLY A 59 10.69 -21.51 -17.01
CA GLY A 59 10.86 -22.90 -17.42
C GLY A 59 11.56 -22.88 -18.78
N GLY A 60 12.72 -23.51 -18.89
CA GLY A 60 13.45 -23.59 -20.15
C GLY A 60 14.93 -23.90 -19.99
N SER A 61 15.23 -25.19 -19.81
CA SER A 61 16.41 -25.89 -20.31
C SER A 61 17.78 -25.22 -20.15
N ALA A 62 18.56 -25.69 -19.19
CA ALA A 62 19.98 -26.00 -19.41
C ALA A 62 20.10 -27.48 -19.02
N CYS A 63 20.13 -28.38 -20.01
CA CYS A 63 21.35 -28.95 -20.61
C CYS A 63 22.16 -29.77 -19.61
#